data_AF-A0A3D3ZIQ3-F1
#
_entry.id   AF-A0A3D3ZIQ3-F1
#
_cell.length_a   1.000
_cell.length_b   1.000
_cell.length_c   1.000
_cell.angle_alpha   90.00
_cell.angle_beta   90.00
_cell.angle_gamma   90.00
#
_symmetry.space_group_name_H-M   'P 1'
#
loop_
_entity.id
_entity.type
_entity.pdbx_description
1 polymer ?
#
loop_
_entity_poly.entity_id
_entity_poly.type
_entity_poly.pdbx_seq_one_letter_code
_entity_poly.pdbx_strand_id
1 'polypeptide(L)'
;SLFILSLRAGGVGLNLTKANHVFHFDRWWNPAVEDQATDRAFRIGQRKNVFVHKFVSMGTMEERIDAMIEDKKRLSSLVVGADESWLTELDNDTFKELIALRRSAVLE
;
A
#
# COMPACT_ATOMS: atom_id res chain seq x y z
N SER A 1 -21.98 -8.41 -3.06
CA SER A 1 -21.67 -7.55 -4.21
C SER A 1 -20.20 -7.18 -4.15
N LEU A 2 -19.58 -6.94 -5.30
CA LEU A 2 -18.19 -6.49 -5.41
C LEU A 2 -18.17 -5.09 -6.04
N PHE A 3 -17.27 -4.23 -5.59
CA PHE A 3 -17.04 -2.91 -6.17
C PHE A 3 -15.54 -2.72 -6.33
N ILE A 4 -15.06 -2.61 -7.57
CA ILE A 4 -13.65 -2.48 -7.90
C ILE A 4 -13.36 -1.03 -8.25
N LEU A 5 -12.25 -0.50 -7.73
CA LEU A 5 -11.79 0.86 -7.97
C LEU A 5 -10.27 0.89 -7.99
N SER A 6 -9.69 1.88 -8.68
CA SER A 6 -8.26 2.17 -8.53
C SER A 6 -8.02 2.94 -7.24
N LEU A 7 -6.81 2.83 -6.67
CA LEU A 7 -6.47 3.48 -5.40
C LEU A 7 -6.72 5.00 -5.43
N ARG A 8 -6.33 5.65 -6.53
CA ARG A 8 -6.53 7.09 -6.74
C ARG A 8 -8.00 7.47 -6.79
N ALA A 9 -8.86 6.65 -7.39
CA ALA A 9 -10.31 6.86 -7.39
C ALA A 9 -10.92 6.63 -5.99
N GLY A 10 -10.38 5.68 -5.21
CA GLY A 10 -10.76 5.46 -3.82
C GLY A 10 -10.40 6.63 -2.90
N GLY A 11 -9.38 7.41 -3.25
CA GLY A 11 -8.93 8.59 -2.50
C GLY A 11 -9.90 9.78 -2.52
N VAL A 12 -10.93 9.80 -3.38
CA VAL A 12 -11.81 10.98 -3.57
C VAL A 12 -13.27 10.69 -3.27
N GLY A 13 -13.97 11.59 -2.58
CA GLY A 13 -15.45 11.74 -2.56
C GLY A 13 -16.38 10.58 -2.16
N LEU A 14 -15.94 9.32 -2.22
CA LEU A 14 -16.79 8.13 -2.10
C LEU A 14 -17.13 7.78 -0.65
N ASN A 15 -18.27 7.12 -0.46
CA ASN A 15 -18.68 6.52 0.80
C ASN A 15 -18.94 5.02 0.60
N LEU A 16 -18.10 4.17 1.20
CA LEU A 16 -18.08 2.73 0.97
C LEU A 16 -18.55 1.94 2.21
N THR A 17 -19.43 2.52 3.03
CA THR A 17 -19.92 1.95 4.31
C THR A 17 -20.69 0.64 4.18
N LYS A 18 -21.02 0.19 2.96
CA LYS A 18 -21.56 -1.17 2.73
C LYS A 18 -20.46 -2.24 2.69
N ALA A 19 -19.21 -1.86 2.43
CA ALA A 19 -18.08 -2.77 2.41
C ALA A 19 -17.64 -3.10 3.84
N ASN A 20 -17.44 -4.38 4.12
CA ASN A 20 -16.87 -4.89 5.36
C ASN A 20 -15.56 -5.67 5.14
N HIS A 21 -15.14 -5.81 3.88
CA HIS A 21 -13.83 -6.29 3.47
C HIS A 21 -13.27 -5.33 2.42
N VAL A 22 -12.01 -4.92 2.60
CA VAL A 22 -11.26 -4.09 1.65
C VAL A 22 -9.99 -4.86 1.28
N PHE A 23 -9.74 -5.01 -0.01
CA PHE A 23 -8.56 -5.70 -0.54
C PHE A 23 -7.71 -4.70 -1.30
N HIS A 24 -6.49 -4.46 -0.83
CA HIS A 24 -5.45 -3.78 -1.60
C HIS A 24 -4.66 -4.84 -2.34
N PHE A 25 -4.82 -4.83 -3.66
CA PHE A 25 -4.24 -5.85 -4.54
C PHE A 25 -2.74 -5.68 -4.75
N ASP A 26 -2.27 -4.44 -4.75
CA ASP A 26 -0.88 -4.09 -4.95
C ASP A 26 -0.41 -3.19 -3.79
N ARG A 27 0.89 -3.25 -3.46
CA ARG A 27 1.45 -2.43 -2.38
C ARG A 27 1.83 -1.03 -2.87
N TRP A 28 1.07 -0.01 -2.47
CA TRP A 28 1.37 1.38 -2.82
C TRP A 28 2.46 2.00 -1.94
N TRP A 29 3.45 2.67 -2.53
CA TRP A 29 4.60 3.23 -1.80
C TRP A 29 4.25 4.38 -0.84
N ASN A 30 3.14 5.08 -1.08
CA ASN A 30 2.65 6.13 -0.19
C ASN A 30 1.50 5.61 0.69
N PRO A 31 1.76 5.18 1.94
CA PRO A 31 0.75 4.58 2.79
C PRO A 31 -0.46 5.50 3.04
N ALA A 32 -0.27 6.83 3.01
CA ALA A 32 -1.35 7.78 3.30
C ALA A 32 -2.46 7.74 2.23
N VAL A 33 -2.12 7.48 0.96
CA VAL A 33 -3.10 7.36 -0.14
C VAL A 33 -3.90 6.08 0.02
N GLU A 34 -3.24 4.98 0.38
CA GLU A 34 -3.86 3.68 0.62
C GLU A 34 -4.79 3.71 1.83
N ASP A 35 -4.34 4.33 2.92
CA ASP A 35 -5.13 4.51 4.14
C ASP A 35 -6.34 5.42 3.88
N GLN A 36 -6.18 6.51 3.11
CA GLN A 36 -7.31 7.37 2.72
C GLN A 36 -8.37 6.64 1.89
N ALA A 37 -7.96 5.74 0.98
CA ALA A 37 -8.88 4.91 0.21
C ALA A 37 -9.59 3.89 1.11
N THR A 38 -8.88 3.33 2.08
CA THR A 38 -9.40 2.40 3.09
C THR A 38 -10.45 3.06 3.99
N ASP A 39 -10.17 4.28 4.45
CA ASP A 39 -11.02 5.06 5.36
C ASP A 39 -12.43 5.29 4.80
N ARG A 40 -12.62 5.19 3.47
CA ARG A 40 -13.94 5.28 2.84
C ARG A 40 -14.90 4.19 3.31
N ALA A 41 -14.40 3.03 3.73
CA ALA A 41 -15.19 1.95 4.31
C ALA A 41 -15.50 2.15 5.81
N PHE A 42 -14.67 2.94 6.52
CA PHE A 42 -14.80 3.24 7.95
C PHE A 42 -15.67 4.46 8.28
N ARG A 43 -16.32 5.06 7.29
CA ARG A 43 -17.09 6.30 7.44
C ARG A 43 -18.36 6.14 8.28
N ILE A 44 -18.93 7.30 8.68
CA ILE A 44 -20.24 7.39 9.34
C ILE A 44 -21.29 6.62 8.53
N GLY A 45 -22.02 5.72 9.20
CA GLY A 45 -23.00 4.83 8.58
C GLY A 45 -22.51 3.39 8.40
N GLN A 46 -21.23 3.10 8.66
CA GLN A 46 -20.74 1.73 8.77
C GLN A 46 -21.38 1.05 9.99
N ARG A 47 -21.82 -0.19 9.83
CA ARG A 47 -22.50 -0.99 10.87
C ARG A 47 -21.86 -2.35 11.13
N LYS A 48 -20.79 -2.67 10.41
CA LYS A 48 -20.07 -3.94 10.49
C LYS A 48 -18.59 -3.67 10.76
N ASN A 49 -17.91 -4.63 11.37
CA ASN A 49 -16.45 -4.62 11.44
C ASN A 49 -15.88 -4.67 10.01
N VAL A 50 -14.90 -3.82 9.75
CA VAL A 50 -14.22 -3.73 8.45
C VAL A 50 -12.87 -4.43 8.56
N PHE A 51 -12.63 -5.40 7.68
CA PHE A 51 -11.35 -6.09 7.56
C PHE A 51 -10.59 -5.55 6.36
N VAL A 52 -9.32 -5.21 6.56
CA VAL A 52 -8.43 -4.70 5.51
C VAL A 52 -7.38 -5.76 5.24
N HIS A 53 -7.31 -6.18 3.97
CA HIS A 53 -6.38 -7.18 3.47
C HIS A 53 -5.41 -6.47 2.54
N LYS A 54 -4.12 -6.51 2.87
CA LYS A 54 -3.06 -5.91 2.05
C LYS A 54 -2.23 -7.06 1.48
N PHE A 55 -2.26 -7.26 0.17
CA PHE A 55 -1.45 -8.28 -0.47
C PHE A 55 -0.04 -7.74 -0.69
N VAL A 56 0.94 -8.62 -0.49
CA VAL A 56 2.36 -8.36 -0.68
C VAL A 56 2.96 -9.61 -1.30
N SER A 57 3.56 -9.48 -2.47
CA SER A 57 4.21 -10.57 -3.17
C SER A 57 5.62 -10.80 -2.63
N MET A 58 5.83 -11.94 -1.98
CA MET A 58 7.12 -12.31 -1.39
C MET A 58 8.24 -12.37 -2.43
N GLY A 59 9.43 -11.92 -2.03
CA GLY A 59 10.63 -11.87 -2.86
C GLY A 59 10.62 -10.78 -3.93
N THR A 60 9.53 -10.04 -4.10
CA THR A 60 9.40 -8.99 -5.11
C THR A 60 9.71 -7.60 -4.56
N MET A 61 9.58 -6.59 -5.43
CA MET A 61 9.66 -5.18 -5.04
C MET A 61 8.60 -4.82 -3.97
N GLU A 62 7.43 -5.45 -3.97
CA GLU A 62 6.35 -5.14 -3.02
C GLU A 62 6.77 -5.37 -1.56
N GLU A 63 7.47 -6.45 -1.29
CA GLU A 63 7.98 -6.79 0.05
C GLU A 63 9.01 -5.75 0.53
N ARG A 64 9.82 -5.23 -0.39
CA ARG A 64 10.82 -4.19 -0.08
C ARG A 64 10.17 -2.84 0.16
N ILE A 65 9.15 -2.50 -0.64
CA ILE A 65 8.34 -1.31 -0.42
C ILE A 65 7.65 -1.39 0.94
N ASP A 66 7.10 -2.55 1.29
CA ASP A 66 6.46 -2.76 2.59
C ASP A 66 7.45 -2.58 3.76
N ALA A 67 8.63 -3.21 3.68
CA ALA A 67 9.69 -3.03 4.66
C ALA A 67 10.13 -1.56 4.78
N MET A 68 10.32 -0.86 3.65
CA MET A 68 10.66 0.56 3.64
C MET A 68 9.57 1.41 4.31
N ILE A 69 8.30 1.13 4.04
CA ILE A 69 7.17 1.84 4.66
C ILE A 69 7.19 1.62 6.18
N GLU A 70 7.42 0.39 6.64
CA GLU A 70 7.46 0.07 8.07
C GLU A 70 8.65 0.72 8.78
N ASP A 71 9.84 0.65 8.17
CA ASP A 71 11.03 1.34 8.68
C ASP A 71 10.83 2.85 8.75
N LYS A 72 10.21 3.44 7.73
CA LYS A 72 9.87 4.87 7.74
C LYS A 72 8.83 5.19 8.80
N LYS A 73 7.77 4.41 8.96
CA LYS A 73 6.78 4.59 10.05
C LYS A 73 7.43 4.55 11.42
N ARG A 74 8.39 3.64 11.62
CA ARG A 74 9.16 3.54 12.86
C ARG A 74 10.06 4.76 13.10
N LEU A 75 10.63 5.33 12.04
CA LEU A 75 11.55 6.47 12.10
C LEU A 75 10.86 7.84 12.05
N SER A 76 9.60 7.91 11.62
CA SER A 76 8.97 9.15 11.19
C SER A 76 7.51 9.29 11.64
N SER A 77 7.36 10.15 12.66
CA SER A 77 6.38 11.25 12.75
C SER A 77 6.77 12.46 11.87
N LEU A 78 7.67 12.26 10.90
CA LEU A 78 8.36 13.24 10.06
C LEU A 78 8.00 13.04 8.57
N VAL A 79 6.78 13.48 8.22
CA VAL A 79 6.37 13.91 6.87
C VAL A 79 6.58 12.87 5.75
N VAL A 80 5.49 12.22 5.34
CA VAL A 80 5.43 11.51 4.06
C VAL A 80 5.45 12.54 2.92
N GLY A 81 6.60 12.65 2.24
CA GLY A 81 6.67 13.26 0.92
C GLY A 81 5.87 12.41 -0.06
N ALA A 82 4.93 13.03 -0.78
CA ALA A 82 4.00 12.35 -1.67
C ALA A 82 4.60 11.92 -3.02
N ASP A 83 5.93 12.02 -3.17
CA ASP A 83 6.58 12.00 -4.47
C ASP A 83 7.30 10.68 -4.75
N GLU A 84 7.16 10.22 -5.98
CA GLU A 84 7.81 9.03 -6.56
C GLU A 84 9.28 9.30 -6.92
N SER A 85 9.72 10.57 -6.86
CA SER A 85 11.07 11.04 -7.23
C SER A 85 12.21 10.18 -6.65
N TRP A 86 12.04 9.63 -5.45
CA TRP A 86 13.04 8.78 -4.80
C TRP A 86 13.46 7.57 -5.65
N LEU A 87 12.57 7.04 -6.50
CA LEU A 87 12.91 5.94 -7.41
C LEU A 87 13.92 6.37 -8.48
N THR A 88 13.82 7.60 -8.94
CA THR A 88 14.70 8.15 -9.99
C THR A 88 16.06 8.61 -9.47
N GLU A 89 16.19 8.77 -8.14
CA GLU A 89 17.41 9.18 -7.45
C GLU A 89 18.29 8.00 -7.02
N LEU A 90 17.82 6.76 -7.19
CA LEU A 90 18.60 5.56 -6.86
C LEU A 90 19.75 5.36 -7.84
N ASP A 91 20.89 4.89 -7.32
CA ASP A 91 21.96 4.39 -8.18
C ASP A 91 21.55 3.07 -8.85
N ASN A 92 22.28 2.72 -9.92
CA ASN A 92 21.96 1.55 -10.74
C ASN A 92 22.00 0.22 -9.97
N ASP A 93 22.88 0.08 -8.99
CA ASP A 93 23.03 -1.18 -8.28
C ASP A 93 21.93 -1.33 -7.22
N THR A 94 21.61 -0.26 -6.49
CA THR A 94 20.44 -0.21 -5.60
C THR A 94 19.14 -0.42 -6.37
N PHE A 95 18.99 0.16 -7.57
CA PHE A 95 17.80 -0.05 -8.40
C PHE A 95 17.68 -1.49 -8.89
N LYS A 96 18.77 -2.10 -9.39
CA LYS A 96 18.78 -3.52 -9.78
C LYS A 96 18.42 -4.42 -8.62
N GLU A 97 18.97 -4.14 -7.44
CA GLU A 97 18.61 -4.87 -6.24
C GLU A 97 17.10 -4.74 -6.01
N LEU A 98 16.55 -3.53 -5.93
CA LEU A 98 15.14 -3.26 -5.65
C LEU A 98 14.17 -4.08 -6.53
N ILE A 99 14.44 -4.21 -7.83
CA ILE A 99 13.58 -4.92 -8.77
C ILE A 99 13.87 -6.43 -8.88
N ALA A 100 15.01 -6.89 -8.36
CA ALA A 100 15.40 -8.29 -8.46
C ALA A 100 14.56 -9.19 -7.56
N LEU A 101 14.09 -10.30 -8.13
CA LEU A 101 13.39 -11.35 -7.40
C LEU A 101 14.35 -12.08 -6.45
N ARG A 102 14.03 -12.09 -5.15
CA ARG A 102 14.76 -12.88 -4.15
C ARG A 102 14.28 -14.33 -4.18
N ARG A 103 15.03 -15.21 -4.85
CA ARG A 103 14.68 -16.63 -5.00
C ARG A 103 14.54 -17.37 -3.67
N SER A 104 15.28 -16.96 -2.64
CA SER A 104 15.19 -17.54 -1.30
C SER A 104 13.81 -17.40 -0.66
N ALA A 105 13.06 -16.34 -1.01
CA ALA A 105 11.72 -16.10 -0.48
C ALA A 105 10.61 -16.90 -1.19
N VAL A 106 10.94 -17.61 -2.27
CA VAL A 106 10.00 -18.42 -3.08
C VAL A 106 10.20 -19.92 -2.85
N LEU A 107 11.31 -20.32 -2.22
CA LEU A 107 11.71 -21.72 -2.02
C LEU A 107 11.41 -22.24 -0.60
N GLU A 108 10.75 -21.44 0.23
CA GLU A 108 10.06 -21.88 1.46
C GLU A 108 8.57 -22.10 1.17
#